data_AF-A0A8T2PQQ4-F1
#
_entry.id   AF-A0A8T2PQQ4-F1
#
_cell.length_a   1.000
_cell.length_b   1.000
_cell.length_c   1.000
_cell.angle_alpha   90.00
_cell.angle_beta   90.00
_cell.angle_gamma   90.00
#
_symmetry.space_group_name_H-M   'P 1'
#
loop_
_entity.id
_entity.type
_entity.pdbx_description
1 polymer ?
#
loop_
_entity_poly.entity_id
_entity_poly.type
_entity_poly.pdbx_seq_one_letter_code
_entity_poly.pdbx_strand_id
1 'polypeptide(L)'
;MAKLPLQANFYPMTTMAYIQDPGVRLTLLTGQSLGVASLKSGQLEAIMDRRLMQDDNRGLGQGIQDNKITANSFRLLLEKRNHPEEGEKARPVSYPSVLSHVSSMFLNHPFIPMALSLDFQSFQLSPYSPLASPLPCDVHLVNLRTIQSKKRQDVAKADEMRNDPPLSCFQHPRDVIVTWLISTLIDAPSSRA
;
A
#
# COMPACT_ATOMS: atom_id res chain seq x y z
N MET A 1 -28.81 -1.52 29.37
CA MET A 1 -27.36 -1.74 29.60
C MET A 1 -26.66 -1.88 28.26
N ALA A 2 -25.48 -1.31 28.08
CA ALA A 2 -24.67 -1.57 26.89
C ALA A 2 -24.25 -3.05 26.87
N LYS A 3 -24.46 -3.74 25.74
CA LYS A 3 -24.20 -5.19 25.59
C LYS A 3 -22.70 -5.54 25.68
N LEU A 4 -21.83 -4.59 25.38
CA LEU A 4 -20.37 -4.75 25.35
C LEU A 4 -19.72 -3.64 26.19
N PRO A 5 -18.58 -3.91 26.84
CA PRO A 5 -17.82 -2.88 27.54
C PRO A 5 -17.15 -1.92 26.56
N LEU A 6 -16.71 -0.75 27.05
CA LEU A 6 -16.14 0.33 26.24
C LEU A 6 -15.02 -0.15 25.31
N GLN A 7 -14.02 -0.83 25.87
CA GLN A 7 -12.84 -1.31 25.17
C GLN A 7 -13.14 -2.33 24.06
N ALA A 8 -14.30 -2.99 24.10
CA ALA A 8 -14.71 -3.94 23.06
C ALA A 8 -15.25 -3.26 21.79
N ASN A 9 -15.41 -1.93 21.80
CA ASN A 9 -15.81 -1.14 20.64
C ASN A 9 -14.62 -0.44 19.96
N PHE A 10 -13.38 -0.72 20.39
CA PHE A 10 -12.17 -0.27 19.71
C PHE A 10 -11.72 -1.30 18.69
N TYR A 11 -11.41 -0.84 17.48
CA TYR A 11 -10.98 -1.64 16.36
C TYR A 11 -9.62 -1.15 15.83
N PRO A 12 -8.81 -2.03 15.22
CA PRO A 12 -7.57 -1.61 14.58
C PRO A 12 -7.87 -0.77 13.33
N MET A 13 -7.26 0.41 13.26
CA MET A 13 -7.23 1.27 12.08
C MET A 13 -5.80 1.28 11.54
N THR A 14 -5.57 0.60 10.42
CA THR A 14 -4.24 0.52 9.80
C THR A 14 -3.95 1.72 8.91
N THR A 15 -4.91 2.14 8.09
CA THR A 15 -4.73 3.25 7.12
C THR A 15 -5.91 4.21 7.07
N MET A 16 -7.13 3.77 7.41
CA MET A 16 -8.32 4.61 7.39
C MET A 16 -9.48 4.04 8.22
N ALA A 17 -10.37 4.92 8.66
CA ALA A 17 -11.69 4.61 9.17
C ALA A 17 -12.66 5.71 8.76
N TYR A 18 -13.94 5.40 8.56
CA TYR A 18 -14.94 6.41 8.25
C TYR A 18 -16.30 6.13 8.88
N ILE A 19 -17.06 7.20 9.04
CA ILE A 19 -18.48 7.17 9.36
C ILE A 19 -19.24 7.85 8.23
N GLN A 20 -20.48 7.41 7.99
CA GLN A 20 -21.28 7.96 6.90
C GLN A 20 -22.77 7.91 7.22
N ASP A 21 -23.49 8.86 6.65
CA ASP A 21 -24.94 8.87 6.54
C ASP A 21 -25.35 8.86 5.05
N PRO A 22 -26.62 8.99 4.67
CA PRO A 22 -27.03 9.00 3.26
C PRO A 22 -26.45 10.16 2.42
N GLY A 23 -26.08 11.29 3.04
CA GLY A 23 -25.69 12.51 2.36
C GLY A 23 -24.20 12.85 2.47
N VAL A 24 -23.50 12.37 3.50
CA VAL A 24 -22.12 12.75 3.81
C VAL A 24 -21.32 11.57 4.36
N ARG A 25 -20.02 11.54 4.04
CA ARG A 25 -19.01 10.63 4.62
C ARG A 25 -17.89 11.46 5.24
N LEU A 26 -17.51 11.14 6.47
CA LEU A 26 -16.31 11.65 7.13
C LEU A 26 -15.30 10.51 7.25
N THR A 27 -14.16 10.65 6.58
CA THR A 27 -13.07 9.69 6.60
C THR A 27 -11.87 10.26 7.35
N LEU A 28 -11.36 9.50 8.32
CA LEU A 28 -10.07 9.71 8.94
C LEU A 28 -9.05 8.79 8.27
N LEU A 29 -8.07 9.39 7.61
CA LEU A 29 -6.92 8.70 7.03
C LEU A 29 -5.73 8.83 7.97
N THR A 30 -4.91 7.78 8.07
CA THR A 30 -3.74 7.76 8.94
C THR A 30 -2.51 7.18 8.22
N GLY A 31 -1.33 7.69 8.59
CA GLY A 31 -0.03 7.16 8.15
C GLY A 31 0.55 6.12 9.10
N GLN A 32 -0.16 5.76 10.17
CA GLN A 32 0.28 4.82 11.20
C GLN A 32 -0.90 4.01 11.75
N SER A 33 -0.64 2.79 12.22
CA SER A 33 -1.69 1.95 12.80
C SER A 33 -2.08 2.42 14.21
N LEU A 34 -3.37 2.65 14.46
CA LEU A 34 -3.90 3.09 15.75
C LEU A 34 -5.19 2.34 16.11
N GLY A 35 -5.63 2.46 17.36
CA GLY A 35 -6.97 2.04 17.76
C GLY A 35 -8.00 3.12 17.42
N VAL A 36 -9.13 2.76 16.83
CA VAL A 36 -10.22 3.68 16.49
C VAL A 36 -11.55 3.20 17.08
N ALA A 37 -12.44 4.13 17.40
CA ALA A 37 -13.81 3.84 17.82
C ALA A 37 -14.79 4.92 17.34
N SER A 38 -16.07 4.54 17.31
CA SER A 38 -17.20 5.45 17.12
C SER A 38 -18.18 5.20 18.27
N LEU A 39 -17.89 5.78 19.44
CA LEU A 39 -18.65 5.52 20.67
C LEU A 39 -20.02 6.18 20.71
N LYS A 40 -20.22 7.25 19.92
CA LYS A 40 -21.50 7.93 19.76
C LYS A 40 -21.72 8.21 18.27
N SER A 41 -22.99 8.30 17.88
CA SER A 41 -23.36 8.65 16.50
C SER A 41 -22.74 9.98 16.11
N GLY A 42 -22.11 10.03 14.93
CA GLY A 42 -21.41 11.22 14.44
C GLY A 42 -20.02 11.45 15.02
N GLN A 43 -19.49 10.53 15.84
CA GLN A 43 -18.14 10.66 16.42
C GLN A 43 -17.21 9.60 15.86
N LEU A 44 -15.96 10.00 15.64
CA LEU A 44 -14.87 9.12 15.27
C LEU A 44 -13.65 9.55 16.08
N GLU A 45 -13.10 8.63 16.89
CA GLU A 45 -11.97 8.89 17.77
C GLU A 45 -10.86 7.88 17.55
N ALA A 46 -9.62 8.35 17.57
CA ALA A 46 -8.43 7.51 17.46
C ALA A 46 -7.54 7.68 18.69
N ILE A 47 -7.02 6.58 19.22
CA ILE A 47 -6.05 6.59 20.32
C ILE A 47 -4.71 7.03 19.76
N MET A 48 -4.13 8.08 20.35
CA MET A 48 -2.89 8.70 19.85
C MET A 48 -1.63 8.08 20.43
N ASP A 49 -1.64 7.79 21.73
CA ASP A 49 -0.57 7.14 22.48
C ASP A 49 -1.16 6.58 23.79
N ARG A 50 -0.46 5.67 24.46
CA ARG A 50 -0.84 5.14 25.77
C ARG A 50 0.36 5.04 26.69
N ARG A 51 0.18 5.45 27.94
CA ARG A 51 1.13 5.24 29.04
C ARG A 51 0.45 4.46 30.15
N LEU A 52 1.06 3.37 30.59
CA LEU A 52 0.51 2.46 31.59
C LEU A 52 1.56 2.18 32.66
N MET A 53 1.24 2.39 33.93
CA MET A 53 2.16 2.17 35.05
C MET A 53 2.16 0.72 35.56
N GLN A 54 1.26 -0.11 35.03
CA GLN A 54 1.00 -1.48 35.48
C GLN A 54 1.15 -2.46 34.31
N ASP A 55 1.65 -3.65 34.61
CA ASP A 55 1.66 -4.79 33.68
C ASP A 55 0.24 -5.38 33.53
N ASP A 56 -0.05 -5.97 32.37
CA ASP A 56 -1.35 -6.58 32.07
C ASP A 56 -1.37 -8.12 32.28
N ASN A 57 -0.30 -8.67 32.86
CA ASN A 57 -0.09 -10.10 33.12
C ASN A 57 -0.14 -10.96 31.86
N ARG A 58 0.29 -10.43 30.71
CA ARG A 58 0.42 -11.17 29.44
C ARG A 58 1.85 -11.62 29.12
N GLY A 59 2.77 -11.46 30.07
CA GLY A 59 4.14 -12.00 30.00
C GLY A 59 5.24 -10.97 29.73
N LEU A 60 4.90 -9.68 29.61
CA LEU A 60 5.90 -8.62 29.44
C LEU A 60 6.59 -8.26 30.78
N GLY A 61 5.86 -8.27 31.89
CA GLY A 61 6.38 -8.04 33.24
C GLY A 61 6.66 -6.56 33.56
N GLN A 62 6.10 -5.63 32.81
CA GLN A 62 6.24 -4.18 33.02
C GLN A 62 5.08 -3.40 32.37
N GLY A 63 4.81 -2.21 32.89
CA GLY A 63 3.93 -1.23 32.21
C GLY A 63 4.61 -0.59 30.98
N ILE A 64 3.85 0.25 30.27
CA ILE A 64 4.36 1.03 29.12
C ILE A 64 4.67 2.44 29.58
N GLN A 65 5.96 2.76 29.72
CA GLN A 65 6.46 3.99 30.32
C GLN A 65 7.56 4.69 29.51
N ASP A 66 7.84 4.22 28.32
CA ASP A 66 8.92 4.64 27.43
C ASP A 66 8.42 5.54 26.28
N ASN A 67 7.29 6.23 26.49
CA ASN A 67 6.72 7.16 25.51
C ASN A 67 7.75 8.19 25.04
N LYS A 68 7.79 8.39 23.72
CA LYS A 68 8.57 9.46 23.07
C LYS A 68 7.63 10.31 22.24
N ILE A 69 8.00 11.58 22.04
CA ILE A 69 7.27 12.47 21.15
C ILE A 69 7.21 11.80 19.77
N THR A 70 6.00 11.46 19.35
CA THR A 70 5.71 10.75 18.10
C THR A 70 4.75 11.60 17.28
N ALA A 71 5.19 12.00 16.09
CA ALA A 71 4.36 12.80 15.19
C ALA A 71 3.41 11.88 14.43
N ASN A 72 2.14 11.88 14.82
CA ASN A 72 1.09 11.16 14.11
C ASN A 72 0.63 11.95 12.88
N SER A 73 0.55 11.28 11.73
CA SER A 73 0.11 11.87 10.47
C SER A 73 -1.33 11.46 10.15
N PHE A 74 -2.18 12.45 9.88
CA PHE A 74 -3.58 12.23 9.55
C PHE A 74 -4.05 13.13 8.41
N ARG A 75 -5.11 12.70 7.74
CA ARG A 75 -5.93 13.57 6.90
C ARG A 75 -7.41 13.34 7.22
N LEU A 76 -8.16 14.42 7.35
CA LEU A 76 -9.61 14.39 7.47
C LEU A 76 -10.22 14.72 6.12
N LEU A 77 -11.07 13.83 5.62
CA LEU A 77 -11.72 13.98 4.34
C LEU A 77 -13.24 13.94 4.53
N LEU A 78 -13.90 15.04 4.17
CA LEU A 78 -15.35 15.16 4.19
C LEU A 78 -15.88 15.12 2.75
N GLU A 79 -16.79 14.19 2.48
CA GLU A 79 -17.29 13.94 1.12
C GLU A 79 -18.81 13.97 1.10
N LYS A 80 -19.38 14.59 0.07
CA LYS A 80 -20.82 14.50 -0.20
C LYS A 80 -21.12 13.18 -0.93
N ARG A 81 -22.21 12.54 -0.53
CA ARG A 81 -22.72 11.30 -1.13
C ARG A 81 -23.98 11.63 -1.93
N ASN A 82 -23.94 11.35 -3.23
CA ASN A 82 -25.05 11.67 -4.13
C ASN A 82 -25.99 10.47 -4.34
N HIS A 83 -25.55 9.25 -4.04
CA HIS A 83 -26.34 8.02 -4.16
C HIS A 83 -25.99 7.06 -3.01
N PRO A 84 -26.83 6.93 -1.97
CA PRO A 84 -26.72 5.80 -1.05
C PRO A 84 -27.04 4.53 -1.85
N GLU A 85 -26.13 3.56 -1.89
CA GLU A 85 -26.43 2.29 -2.56
C GLU A 85 -27.59 1.59 -1.83
N GLU A 86 -28.60 1.15 -2.57
CA GLU A 86 -29.68 0.33 -2.02
C GLU A 86 -29.09 -0.95 -1.41
N GLY A 87 -29.37 -1.20 -0.13
CA GLY A 87 -28.86 -2.38 0.59
C GLY A 87 -27.50 -2.18 1.27
N GLU A 88 -26.94 -0.97 1.33
CA GLU A 88 -25.66 -0.70 2.02
C GLU A 88 -25.64 -1.18 3.47
N LYS A 89 -26.75 -1.00 4.20
CA LYS A 89 -26.90 -1.44 5.60
C LYS A 89 -26.89 -2.96 5.76
N ALA A 90 -27.14 -3.72 4.70
CA ALA A 90 -27.18 -5.18 4.73
C ALA A 90 -25.83 -5.81 4.40
N ARG A 91 -24.88 -5.06 3.82
CA ARG A 91 -23.57 -5.57 3.44
C ARG A 91 -22.59 -5.48 4.61
N PRO A 92 -21.83 -6.54 4.92
CA PRO A 92 -20.82 -6.51 5.98
C PRO A 92 -19.56 -5.74 5.59
N VAL A 93 -19.38 -5.44 4.30
CA VAL A 93 -18.19 -4.78 3.76
C VAL A 93 -18.61 -3.53 3.00
N SER A 94 -17.82 -2.49 3.14
CA SER A 94 -18.00 -1.19 2.48
C SER A 94 -16.68 -0.70 1.91
N TYR A 95 -16.74 0.08 0.84
CA TYR A 95 -15.56 0.53 0.11
C TYR A 95 -15.31 2.04 0.30
N PRO A 96 -14.03 2.46 0.39
CA PRO A 96 -13.67 3.87 0.37
C PRO A 96 -14.01 4.49 -0.98
N SER A 97 -14.15 5.82 -1.02
CA SER A 97 -14.23 6.54 -2.28
C SER A 97 -12.87 6.50 -2.99
N VAL A 98 -12.84 6.78 -4.29
CA VAL A 98 -11.59 6.91 -5.04
C VAL A 98 -10.71 8.01 -4.44
N LEU A 99 -11.30 9.14 -4.03
CA LEU A 99 -10.56 10.25 -3.41
C LEU A 99 -9.95 9.84 -2.06
N SER A 100 -10.70 9.13 -1.23
CA SER A 100 -10.22 8.58 0.04
C SER A 100 -9.07 7.57 -0.19
N HIS A 101 -9.24 6.66 -1.15
CA HIS A 101 -8.23 5.68 -1.52
C HIS A 101 -6.92 6.32 -1.98
N VAL A 102 -6.99 7.23 -2.95
CA VAL A 102 -5.82 7.96 -3.47
C VAL A 102 -5.16 8.80 -2.38
N SER A 103 -5.95 9.47 -1.54
CA SER A 103 -5.43 10.25 -0.41
C SER A 103 -4.69 9.39 0.61
N SER A 104 -5.18 8.17 0.86
CA SER A 104 -4.52 7.20 1.72
C SER A 104 -3.20 6.71 1.13
N MET A 105 -3.16 6.49 -0.19
CA MET A 105 -1.94 6.11 -0.91
C MET A 105 -0.88 7.21 -0.82
N PHE A 106 -1.23 8.47 -1.08
CA PHE A 106 -0.30 9.60 -0.92
C PHE A 106 0.21 9.77 0.52
N LEU A 107 -0.58 9.36 1.51
CA LEU A 107 -0.20 9.45 2.93
C LEU A 107 0.77 8.33 3.33
N ASN A 108 0.56 7.11 2.83
CA ASN A 108 1.33 5.91 3.21
C ASN A 108 2.50 5.61 2.26
N HIS A 109 2.49 6.16 1.05
CA HIS A 109 3.53 6.01 0.03
C HIS A 109 3.98 7.40 -0.46
N PRO A 110 4.68 8.17 0.40
CA PRO A 110 5.13 9.51 0.05
C PRO A 110 6.19 9.46 -1.05
N PHE A 111 6.29 10.57 -1.79
CA PHE A 111 7.41 10.80 -2.69
C PHE A 111 8.73 10.79 -1.89
N ILE A 112 9.75 10.11 -2.41
CA ILE A 112 11.08 10.05 -1.79
C ILE A 112 11.96 11.11 -2.46
N PRO A 113 12.15 12.29 -1.84
CA PRO A 113 13.06 13.29 -2.38
C PRO A 113 14.51 12.83 -2.22
N MET A 114 15.29 12.95 -3.30
CA MET A 114 16.74 12.76 -3.27
C MET A 114 17.41 14.11 -3.44
N ALA A 115 18.21 14.52 -2.46
CA ALA A 115 19.00 15.74 -2.54
C ALA A 115 20.32 15.47 -3.28
N LEU A 116 20.72 16.39 -4.16
CA LEU A 116 21.99 16.35 -4.86
C LEU A 116 22.89 17.47 -4.35
N SER A 117 24.19 17.19 -4.22
CA SER A 117 25.17 18.25 -3.98
C SER A 117 25.38 19.08 -5.24
N LEU A 118 25.40 20.40 -5.09
CA LEU A 118 25.56 21.38 -6.17
C LEU A 118 26.98 21.37 -6.78
N ASP A 119 27.94 20.73 -6.12
CA ASP A 119 29.32 20.58 -6.64
C ASP A 119 29.39 19.63 -7.84
N PHE A 120 28.33 18.83 -8.07
CA PHE A 120 28.19 17.99 -9.26
C PHE A 120 27.48 18.74 -10.38
N GLN A 121 28.19 19.64 -11.06
CA GLN A 121 27.66 20.52 -12.11
C GLN A 121 27.22 19.82 -13.42
N SER A 122 27.15 18.49 -13.50
CA SER A 122 27.01 17.77 -14.78
C SER A 122 25.97 16.65 -14.87
N PHE A 123 25.08 16.47 -13.87
CA PHE A 123 24.00 15.48 -13.99
C PHE A 123 22.73 16.09 -14.59
N GLN A 124 22.57 15.94 -15.90
CA GLN A 124 21.29 16.16 -16.56
C GLN A 124 20.38 14.95 -16.27
N LEU A 125 19.46 15.10 -15.31
CA LEU A 125 18.45 14.09 -15.02
C LEU A 125 17.46 14.02 -16.19
N SER A 126 17.31 12.83 -16.77
CA SER A 126 16.20 12.54 -17.68
C SER A 126 15.08 11.85 -16.89
N PRO A 127 13.81 12.22 -17.13
CA PRO A 127 12.69 11.53 -16.51
C PRO A 127 12.66 10.06 -16.97
N TYR A 128 12.64 9.13 -16.02
CA TYR A 128 12.49 7.71 -16.31
C TYR A 128 11.03 7.29 -16.15
N SER A 129 10.40 6.80 -17.22
CA SER A 129 9.03 6.27 -17.23
C SER A 129 9.04 4.84 -17.78
N PRO A 130 9.11 3.80 -16.92
CA PRO A 130 9.18 2.41 -17.37
C PRO A 130 7.85 1.87 -17.91
N LEU A 131 6.75 2.58 -17.67
CA LEU A 131 5.42 2.17 -18.15
C LEU A 131 5.09 2.91 -19.44
N ALA A 132 4.49 2.20 -20.40
CA ALA A 132 4.00 2.77 -21.64
C ALA A 132 2.80 3.73 -21.42
N SER A 133 2.04 3.50 -20.35
CA SER A 133 0.90 4.33 -19.94
C SER A 133 0.78 4.36 -18.41
N PRO A 134 0.21 5.41 -17.81
CA PRO A 134 -0.06 5.45 -16.38
C PRO A 134 -1.03 4.33 -15.97
N LEU A 135 -0.91 3.86 -14.72
CA LEU A 135 -1.85 2.89 -14.15
C LEU A 135 -3.21 3.57 -13.88
N PRO A 136 -4.33 2.83 -14.01
CA PRO A 136 -5.64 3.30 -13.56
C PRO A 136 -5.65 3.73 -12.08
N CYS A 137 -6.56 4.63 -11.69
CA CYS A 137 -6.62 5.18 -10.33
C CYS A 137 -6.98 4.16 -9.24
N ASP A 138 -7.51 3.00 -9.63
CA ASP A 138 -7.86 1.86 -8.79
C ASP A 138 -6.80 0.75 -8.78
N VAL A 139 -5.66 0.97 -9.46
CA VAL A 139 -4.55 0.01 -9.54
C VAL A 139 -3.30 0.60 -8.90
N HIS A 140 -2.72 -0.13 -7.94
CA HIS A 140 -1.50 0.27 -7.24
C HIS A 140 -0.41 -0.80 -7.39
N LEU A 141 0.79 -0.40 -7.82
CA LEU A 141 1.93 -1.30 -7.92
C LEU A 141 2.55 -1.52 -6.53
N VAL A 142 2.16 -2.62 -5.89
CA VAL A 142 2.58 -2.94 -4.50
C VAL A 142 4.02 -3.46 -4.44
N ASN A 143 4.45 -4.21 -5.46
CA ASN A 143 5.79 -4.80 -5.47
C ASN A 143 6.34 -4.90 -6.90
N LEU A 144 7.56 -4.42 -7.07
CA LEU A 144 8.35 -4.61 -8.28
C LEU A 144 9.74 -5.07 -7.85
N ARG A 145 10.10 -6.31 -8.21
CA ARG A 145 11.40 -6.89 -7.88
C ARG A 145 12.05 -7.50 -9.11
N THR A 146 13.36 -7.39 -9.20
CA THR A 146 14.14 -8.16 -10.16
C THR A 146 14.25 -9.61 -9.70
N ILE A 147 14.14 -10.55 -10.63
CA ILE A 147 14.37 -11.97 -10.37
C ILE A 147 15.69 -12.33 -11.06
N GLN A 148 16.66 -12.85 -10.32
CA GLN A 148 17.89 -13.34 -10.94
C GLN A 148 17.59 -14.62 -11.72
N SER A 149 17.72 -14.59 -13.04
CA SER A 149 17.81 -15.83 -13.82
C SER A 149 19.19 -16.43 -13.59
N LYS A 150 19.28 -17.53 -12.82
CA LYS A 150 20.44 -18.41 -12.94
C LYS A 150 20.45 -18.90 -14.39
N LYS A 151 21.44 -18.47 -15.19
CA LYS A 151 21.77 -19.20 -16.43
C LYS A 151 22.02 -20.64 -16.00
N ARG A 152 21.13 -21.54 -16.37
CA ARG A 152 21.37 -22.97 -16.28
C ARG A 152 22.54 -23.23 -17.23
N GLN A 153 23.76 -23.21 -16.71
CA GLN A 153 24.89 -23.90 -17.34
C GLN A 153 24.57 -25.39 -17.23
N ASP A 154 23.60 -25.85 -18.02
CA ASP A 154 23.52 -27.26 -18.34
C ASP A 154 24.74 -27.53 -19.21
N VAL A 155 25.73 -28.09 -18.53
CA VAL A 155 26.90 -28.73 -19.09
C VAL A 155 26.45 -29.54 -20.31
N ALA A 156 27.04 -29.24 -21.46
CA ALA A 156 26.96 -30.08 -22.64
C ALA A 156 27.44 -31.49 -22.27
N LYS A 157 26.51 -32.42 -22.01
CA LYS A 157 26.54 -33.85 -22.35
C LYS A 157 25.41 -34.60 -21.63
N ALA A 158 24.30 -34.77 -22.33
CA ALA A 158 23.61 -36.05 -22.41
C ALA A 158 22.72 -35.96 -23.64
N ASP A 159 23.22 -36.55 -24.71
CA ASP A 159 22.43 -36.95 -25.86
C ASP A 159 21.27 -37.86 -25.40
N GLU A 160 20.26 -37.94 -26.25
CA GLU A 160 19.24 -38.99 -26.29
C GLU A 160 17.91 -38.80 -25.52
N MET A 161 16.96 -38.25 -26.30
CA MET A 161 15.63 -38.81 -26.54
C MET A 161 14.56 -38.74 -25.43
N ARG A 162 13.78 -37.65 -25.44
CA ARG A 162 12.31 -37.77 -25.32
C ARG A 162 11.60 -36.56 -25.92
N ASN A 163 10.78 -36.85 -26.93
CA ASN A 163 9.79 -35.95 -27.50
C ASN A 163 8.77 -35.55 -26.43
N ASP A 164 8.69 -34.27 -26.10
CA ASP A 164 7.49 -33.66 -25.54
C ASP A 164 7.21 -32.36 -26.34
N PRO A 165 5.96 -32.13 -26.79
CA PRO A 165 5.61 -30.93 -27.54
C PRO A 165 5.70 -29.69 -26.64
N PRO A 166 5.95 -28.48 -27.21
CA PRO A 166 5.97 -27.27 -26.42
C PRO A 166 4.58 -27.04 -25.80
N LEU A 167 4.56 -26.88 -24.48
CA LEU A 167 3.38 -26.47 -23.71
C LEU A 167 2.85 -25.14 -24.27
N SER A 168 1.80 -25.24 -25.08
CA SER A 168 0.90 -24.15 -25.41
C SER A 168 0.00 -23.84 -24.21
N CYS A 169 0.42 -22.87 -23.39
CA CYS A 169 -0.41 -22.12 -22.43
C CYS A 169 0.39 -20.83 -22.19
N PHE A 170 -0.03 -19.61 -22.55
CA PHE A 170 -1.30 -18.97 -22.21
C PHE A 170 -1.78 -18.09 -23.38
N GLN A 171 -2.89 -18.47 -23.99
CA GLN A 171 -3.79 -17.54 -24.66
C GLN A 171 -4.76 -17.01 -23.60
N HIS A 172 -4.59 -15.78 -23.11
CA HIS A 172 -5.63 -14.80 -22.71
C HIS A 172 -4.97 -13.57 -22.05
N PRO A 173 -5.53 -12.35 -22.22
CA PRO A 173 -4.84 -11.10 -21.93
C PRO A 173 -5.08 -10.66 -20.47
N ARG A 174 -4.44 -11.30 -19.49
CA ARG A 174 -4.47 -10.83 -18.10
C ARG A 174 -3.17 -11.09 -17.34
N ASP A 175 -2.03 -10.87 -17.97
CA ASP A 175 -0.75 -10.95 -17.28
C ASP A 175 0.12 -9.77 -17.70
N VAL A 176 0.16 -8.71 -16.88
CA VAL A 176 1.15 -7.64 -17.02
C VAL A 176 2.49 -8.18 -16.53
N ILE A 177 3.17 -8.89 -17.41
CA ILE A 177 4.54 -9.35 -17.22
C ILE A 177 5.44 -8.35 -17.95
N VAL A 178 5.89 -7.32 -17.22
CA VAL A 178 6.92 -6.39 -17.71
C VAL A 178 8.27 -7.11 -17.65
N THR A 179 8.55 -7.96 -18.64
CA THR A 179 9.85 -8.63 -18.78
C THR A 179 10.64 -8.18 -20.01
N TRP A 180 10.08 -7.29 -20.84
CA TRP A 180 10.74 -6.86 -22.08
C TRP A 180 11.38 -5.47 -22.06
N LEU A 181 11.50 -4.78 -20.92
CA LEU A 181 12.06 -3.43 -20.88
C LEU A 181 13.53 -3.31 -20.43
N ILE A 182 14.13 -4.36 -19.85
CA ILE A 182 15.49 -4.25 -19.27
C ILE A 182 16.60 -4.73 -20.23
N SER A 183 16.27 -5.50 -21.27
CA SER A 183 17.29 -6.08 -22.16
C SER A 183 17.96 -5.08 -23.11
N THR A 184 17.39 -3.90 -23.35
CA THR A 184 17.93 -2.93 -24.31
C THR A 184 18.96 -1.95 -23.73
N LEU A 185 19.25 -2.03 -22.42
CA LEU A 185 20.23 -1.16 -21.76
C LEU A 185 21.62 -1.80 -21.58
N ILE A 186 21.83 -3.05 -22.02
CA ILE A 186 23.12 -3.75 -21.89
C ILE A 186 23.87 -3.90 -23.23
N ASP A 187 23.20 -3.75 -24.38
CA ASP A 187 23.83 -3.88 -25.70
C ASP A 187 24.00 -2.52 -26.42
N ALA A 188 24.63 -1.54 -25.77
CA ALA A 188 25.22 -0.41 -26.49
C ALA A 188 26.65 -0.79 -26.92
N PRO A 189 26.95 -0.93 -28.22
CA PRO A 189 28.30 -1.24 -28.68
C PRO A 189 29.25 -0.09 -28.38
N SER A 190 30.35 -0.39 -27.69
CA SER A 190 31.53 0.47 -27.60
C SER A 190 32.07 0.68 -29.02
N SER A 191 31.81 1.84 -29.61
CA SER A 191 32.55 2.29 -30.79
C SER A 191 33.74 3.13 -30.33
N ARG A 192 34.93 2.59 -30.58
CA ARG A 192 36.19 3.34 -30.61
C ARG A 192 36.20 4.20 -31.88
N ALA A 193 36.48 5.48 -31.73
CA ALA A 193 37.23 6.32 -32.67
C ALA A 193 37.82 7.49 -31.88
#